data_AF-A0A1U7M018-F1
#
_entry.id   AF-A0A1U7M018-F1
#
_cell.length_a   1.000
_cell.length_b   1.000
_cell.length_c   1.000
_cell.angle_alpha   90.00
_cell.angle_beta   90.00
_cell.angle_gamma   90.00
#
_symmetry.space_group_name_H-M   'P 1'
#
loop_
_entity.id
_entity.type
_entity.pdbx_description
1 polymer ?
#
loop_
_entity_poly.entity_id
_entity_poly.type
_entity_poly.pdbx_seq_one_letter_code
_entity_poly.pdbx_strand_id
1 'polypeptide(L)'
;MACSKANLYSLKTDLSHEENVEKLINQLDWENKDSYKIEIKDKTITIIFDNNIDYFNANLKPYFVNGVYLLILTNADDINFKNKRGSFFGIDKKIANVFLYAQCNKSLDDIKNSEEEFHKLEKFMKNLKVDS
;
A
#
# COMPACT_ATOMS: atom_id res chain seq x y z
N MET A 1 7.44 -23.08 -13.01
CA MET A 1 6.58 -23.03 -11.81
C MET A 1 5.94 -21.66 -11.75
N ALA A 2 4.67 -21.54 -12.15
CA ALA A 2 3.91 -20.31 -11.94
C ALA A 2 3.65 -20.22 -10.43
N CYS A 3 4.42 -19.40 -9.70
CA CYS A 3 4.01 -18.97 -8.37
C CYS A 3 2.60 -18.41 -8.54
N SER A 4 1.58 -19.09 -8.02
CA SER A 4 0.25 -18.50 -7.91
C SER A 4 0.45 -17.17 -7.20
N LYS A 5 0.18 -16.04 -7.87
CA LYS A 5 0.17 -14.75 -7.19
C LYS A 5 -0.71 -14.92 -5.96
N ALA A 6 -0.12 -14.78 -4.77
CA ALA A 6 -0.88 -14.89 -3.54
C ALA A 6 -2.04 -13.90 -3.62
N ASN A 7 -3.25 -14.37 -3.34
CA ASN A 7 -4.42 -13.51 -3.28
C ASN A 7 -4.20 -12.52 -2.13
N LEU A 8 -3.84 -11.27 -2.43
CA LEU A 8 -3.52 -10.29 -1.38
C LEU A 8 -4.69 -10.07 -0.42
N TYR A 9 -5.93 -10.21 -0.89
CA TYR A 9 -7.11 -10.06 -0.06
C TYR A 9 -7.18 -11.09 1.08
N SER A 10 -6.67 -12.31 0.87
CA SER A 10 -6.64 -13.34 1.92
C SER A 10 -5.61 -13.07 3.02
N LEU A 11 -4.71 -12.10 2.82
CA LEU A 11 -3.74 -11.63 3.81
C LEU A 11 -4.24 -10.45 4.64
N LYS A 12 -5.51 -10.06 4.50
CA LYS A 12 -6.14 -9.01 5.29
C LYS A 12 -5.91 -9.26 6.77
N THR A 13 -5.47 -8.23 7.50
CA THR A 13 -5.02 -8.38 8.88
C THR A 13 -5.27 -7.12 9.72
N ASP A 14 -4.96 -7.19 11.01
CA ASP A 14 -5.03 -6.07 11.94
C ASP A 14 -3.62 -5.68 12.36
N LEU A 15 -3.38 -4.38 12.61
CA LEU A 15 -2.12 -3.85 13.12
C LEU A 15 -1.69 -4.47 14.45
N SER A 16 -2.60 -5.08 15.22
CA SER A 16 -2.23 -5.87 16.41
C SER A 16 -1.45 -7.15 16.10
N HIS A 17 -1.35 -7.56 14.83
CA HIS A 17 -0.66 -8.76 14.38
C HIS A 17 0.53 -8.39 13.49
N GLU A 18 1.59 -7.87 14.09
CA GLU A 18 2.76 -7.33 13.37
C GLU A 18 3.31 -8.31 12.33
N GLU A 19 3.53 -9.59 12.69
CA GLU A 19 4.02 -10.61 11.76
C GLU A 19 3.14 -10.79 10.51
N ASN A 20 1.82 -10.62 10.64
CA ASN A 20 0.90 -10.73 9.51
C ASN A 20 0.95 -9.48 8.63
N VAL A 21 1.16 -8.31 9.23
CA VAL A 21 1.40 -7.06 8.50
C VAL A 21 2.71 -7.17 7.71
N GLU A 22 3.77 -7.71 8.31
CA GLU A 22 5.04 -7.98 7.62
C GLU A 22 4.86 -8.96 6.46
N LYS A 23 4.15 -10.08 6.68
CA LYS A 23 3.82 -11.04 5.61
C LYS A 23 3.08 -10.37 4.46
N LEU A 24 2.10 -9.52 4.74
CA LEU A 24 1.37 -8.77 3.73
C LEU A 24 2.32 -7.84 2.95
N ILE A 25 3.12 -7.03 3.64
CA ILE A 25 4.06 -6.08 3.02
C ILE A 25 5.09 -6.80 2.14
N ASN A 26 5.57 -7.98 2.57
CA ASN A 26 6.50 -8.82 1.82
C ASN A 26 5.91 -9.39 0.50
N GLN A 27 4.58 -9.42 0.36
CA GLN A 27 3.89 -9.90 -0.85
C GLN A 27 3.54 -8.77 -1.83
N LEU A 28 3.70 -7.50 -1.42
CA LEU A 28 3.44 -6.35 -2.27
C LEU A 28 4.51 -6.22 -3.37
N ASP A 29 4.11 -5.61 -4.48
CA ASP A 29 4.99 -5.38 -5.63
C ASP A 29 5.77 -4.09 -5.42
N TRP A 30 7.06 -4.24 -5.11
CA TRP A 30 7.99 -3.12 -4.91
C TRP A 30 8.90 -3.00 -6.13
N GLU A 31 9.08 -1.79 -6.63
CA GLU A 31 9.99 -1.53 -7.76
C GLU A 31 11.45 -1.83 -7.38
N ASN A 32 11.83 -1.53 -6.14
CA ASN A 32 13.11 -1.96 -5.55
C ASN A 32 12.83 -2.78 -4.29
N LYS A 33 13.12 -4.08 -4.34
CA LYS A 33 13.09 -4.97 -3.16
C LYS A 33 14.32 -4.75 -2.29
N ASP A 34 14.56 -3.51 -1.91
CA ASP A 34 15.57 -3.19 -0.90
C ASP A 34 15.09 -3.64 0.48
N SER A 35 16.03 -3.88 1.38
CA SER A 35 15.69 -4.11 2.78
C SER A 35 14.93 -2.90 3.34
N TYR A 36 13.87 -3.20 4.08
CA TYR A 36 13.10 -2.23 4.81
C TYR A 36 12.85 -2.69 6.23
N LYS A 37 12.63 -1.72 7.11
CA LYS A 37 12.10 -1.90 8.45
C LYS A 37 10.64 -1.45 8.48
N ILE A 38 9.80 -2.19 9.20
CA ILE A 38 8.42 -1.82 9.46
C ILE A 38 8.31 -1.33 10.90
N GLU A 39 7.65 -0.20 11.09
CA GLU A 39 7.27 0.33 12.40
C GLU A 39 5.78 0.56 12.43
N ILE A 40 5.09 -0.03 13.41
CA ILE A 40 3.66 0.16 13.63
C ILE A 40 3.50 0.97 14.91
N LYS A 41 2.77 2.07 14.81
CA LYS A 41 2.43 2.90 15.97
C LYS A 41 1.02 3.41 15.81
N ASP A 42 0.19 3.16 16.81
CA ASP A 42 -1.23 3.50 16.80
C ASP A 42 -1.93 2.94 15.55
N LYS A 43 -2.42 3.81 14.67
CA LYS A 43 -3.07 3.45 13.40
C LYS A 43 -2.17 3.73 12.19
N THR A 44 -0.86 3.82 12.39
CA THR A 44 0.09 4.19 11.35
C THR A 44 1.05 3.05 11.07
N ILE A 45 1.21 2.70 9.79
CA ILE A 45 2.31 1.86 9.31
C ILE A 45 3.39 2.78 8.75
N THR A 46 4.61 2.64 9.23
CA THR A 46 5.79 3.29 8.64
C THR A 46 6.72 2.25 8.03
N ILE A 47 7.00 2.38 6.74
CA ILE A 47 7.97 1.53 6.01
C ILE A 47 9.22 2.36 5.74
N ILE A 48 10.35 1.91 6.27
CA ILE A 48 11.64 2.61 6.24
C ILE A 48 12.58 1.83 5.33
N PHE A 49 12.89 2.37 4.16
CA PHE A 49 13.81 1.75 3.20
C PHE A 49 15.26 2.15 3.49
N ASP A 50 16.17 1.20 3.32
CA ASP A 50 17.61 1.41 3.53
C ASP A 50 18.30 2.16 2.36
N ASN A 51 17.61 2.35 1.25
CA ASN A 51 18.10 3.06 0.08
C ASN A 51 17.95 4.59 0.21
N ASN A 52 18.48 5.32 -0.75
CA ASN A 52 18.25 6.77 -0.89
C ASN A 52 17.31 7.02 -2.07
N ILE A 53 16.02 6.74 -1.91
CA ILE A 53 15.00 7.14 -2.90
C ILE A 53 14.99 8.67 -3.01
N ASP A 54 15.25 9.18 -4.21
CA ASP A 54 15.15 10.61 -4.49
C ASP A 54 13.74 10.97 -4.93
N TYR A 55 12.97 11.59 -4.04
CA TYR A 55 11.55 11.89 -4.26
C TYR A 55 11.26 12.54 -5.62
N PHE A 56 12.08 13.52 -6.04
CA PHE A 56 11.86 14.27 -7.28
C PHE A 56 12.05 13.44 -8.55
N ASN A 57 12.77 12.32 -8.45
CA ASN A 57 13.10 11.46 -9.57
C ASN A 57 12.51 10.05 -9.43
N ALA A 58 11.87 9.76 -8.30
CA ALA A 58 11.34 8.45 -8.00
C ALA A 58 9.98 8.23 -8.67
N ASN A 59 9.79 7.04 -9.21
CA ASN A 59 8.47 6.58 -9.59
C ASN A 59 7.64 6.34 -8.31
N LEU A 60 6.68 7.23 -8.03
CA LEU A 60 5.86 7.16 -6.82
C LEU A 60 4.69 6.15 -6.93
N LYS A 61 4.40 5.64 -8.14
CA LYS A 61 3.26 4.75 -8.39
C LYS A 61 3.26 3.51 -7.48
N PRO A 62 4.37 2.76 -7.29
CA PRO A 62 4.37 1.58 -6.43
C PRO A 62 4.02 1.93 -4.97
N TYR A 63 4.56 3.03 -4.45
CA TYR A 63 4.29 3.48 -3.08
C TYR A 63 2.84 3.92 -2.89
N PHE A 64 2.28 4.63 -3.88
CA PHE A 64 0.87 5.00 -3.87
C PHE A 64 -0.04 3.76 -3.88
N VAL A 65 0.16 2.85 -4.84
CA VAL A 65 -0.65 1.63 -4.97
C VAL A 65 -0.56 0.76 -3.73
N ASN A 66 0.67 0.50 -3.24
CA ASN A 66 0.90 -0.30 -2.04
C ASN A 66 0.32 0.38 -0.80
N GLY A 67 0.39 1.71 -0.70
CA GLY A 67 -0.24 2.48 0.38
C GLY A 67 -1.76 2.31 0.39
N VAL A 68 -2.42 2.39 -0.78
CA VAL A 68 -3.87 2.14 -0.89
C VAL A 68 -4.20 0.70 -0.49
N TYR A 69 -3.45 -0.29 -0.95
CA TYR A 69 -3.67 -1.69 -0.56
C TYR A 69 -3.53 -1.89 0.94
N LEU A 70 -2.52 -1.29 1.59
CA LEU A 70 -2.34 -1.39 3.03
C LEU A 70 -3.50 -0.74 3.80
N LEU A 71 -4.02 0.40 3.34
CA LEU A 71 -5.20 1.02 3.96
C LEU A 71 -6.46 0.15 3.84
N ILE A 72 -6.60 -0.63 2.75
CA ILE A 72 -7.73 -1.54 2.54
C ILE A 72 -7.58 -2.84 3.36
N LEU A 73 -6.39 -3.44 3.29
CA LEU A 73 -6.10 -4.77 3.82
C LEU A 73 -5.73 -4.76 5.30
N THR A 74 -5.58 -3.58 5.91
CA THR A 74 -5.34 -3.44 7.34
C THR A 74 -6.41 -2.57 8.02
N ASN A 75 -6.23 -2.31 9.30
CA ASN A 75 -7.00 -1.31 10.04
C ASN A 75 -6.20 -0.01 10.27
N ALA A 76 -5.17 0.27 9.45
CA ALA A 76 -4.40 1.51 9.47
C ALA A 76 -5.19 2.71 8.94
N ASP A 77 -4.83 3.89 9.43
CA ASP A 77 -5.34 5.21 9.06
C ASP A 77 -4.33 5.97 8.19
N ASP A 78 -3.03 5.70 8.39
CA ASP A 78 -1.93 6.36 7.71
C ASP A 78 -0.84 5.37 7.32
N ILE A 79 -0.32 5.52 6.10
CA ILE A 79 0.86 4.80 5.62
C ILE A 79 1.94 5.82 5.31
N ASN A 80 3.10 5.68 5.97
CA ASN A 80 4.26 6.54 5.79
C ASN A 80 5.41 5.77 5.16
N PHE A 81 6.06 6.38 4.19
CA PHE A 81 7.26 5.85 3.55
C PHE A 81 8.44 6.78 3.85
N LYS A 82 9.49 6.19 4.40
CA LYS A 82 10.71 6.87 4.81
C LYS A 82 11.94 6.21 4.22
N ASN A 83 13.01 6.98 4.13
CA ASN A 83 14.34 6.49 3.83
C ASN A 83 15.37 7.25 4.68
N LYS A 84 16.67 7.07 4.41
CA LYS A 84 17.75 7.74 5.17
C LYS A 84 17.70 9.27 5.15
N ARG A 85 17.02 9.88 4.17
CA ARG A 85 16.82 11.34 4.06
C ARG A 85 15.57 11.83 4.81
N GLY A 86 14.73 10.92 5.31
CA GLY A 86 13.50 11.23 6.02
C GLY A 86 12.25 10.69 5.31
N SER A 87 11.10 11.28 5.60
CA SER A 87 9.85 10.94 4.92
C SER A 87 9.87 11.47 3.49
N PHE A 88 9.49 10.62 2.53
CA PHE A 88 9.38 11.01 1.13
C PHE A 88 7.96 10.86 0.57
N PHE A 89 7.16 9.96 1.12
CA PHE A 89 5.77 9.80 0.69
C PHE A 89 4.89 9.36 1.87
N GLY A 90 3.61 9.70 1.82
CA GLY A 90 2.62 9.27 2.79
C GLY A 90 1.23 9.35 2.20
N ILE A 91 0.34 8.49 2.66
CA ILE A 91 -1.06 8.47 2.26
C ILE A 91 -1.95 8.13 3.46
N ASP A 92 -2.98 8.94 3.65
CA ASP A 92 -4.00 8.72 4.66
C ASP A 92 -5.32 8.21 4.03
N LYS A 93 -6.25 7.79 4.88
CA LYS A 93 -7.59 7.36 4.43
C LYS A 93 -8.34 8.42 3.64
N LYS A 94 -8.17 9.71 3.92
CA LYS A 94 -8.91 10.79 3.27
C LYS A 94 -8.46 10.92 1.82
N ILE A 95 -7.14 10.99 1.60
CA ILE A 95 -6.53 11.04 0.27
C ILE A 95 -6.88 9.79 -0.53
N ALA A 96 -6.77 8.61 0.07
CA ALA A 96 -7.13 7.36 -0.58
C ALA A 96 -8.63 7.31 -0.96
N ASN A 97 -9.53 7.73 -0.08
CA ASN A 97 -10.96 7.82 -0.39
C ASN A 97 -11.24 8.80 -1.55
N VAL A 98 -10.63 10.00 -1.55
CA VAL A 98 -10.79 10.97 -2.64
C VAL A 98 -10.37 10.35 -3.97
N PHE A 99 -9.24 9.65 -4.00
CA PHE A 99 -8.78 8.94 -5.18
C PHE A 99 -9.78 7.86 -5.62
N LEU A 100 -10.21 6.98 -4.72
CA LEU A 100 -11.10 5.87 -5.06
C LEU A 100 -12.47 6.37 -5.53
N TYR A 101 -13.01 7.43 -4.93
CA TYR A 101 -14.26 8.04 -5.41
C TYR A 101 -14.10 8.61 -6.81
N ALA A 102 -13.00 9.32 -7.08
CA ALA A 102 -12.75 9.90 -8.40
C ALA A 102 -12.55 8.83 -9.49
N GLN A 103 -11.91 7.71 -9.16
CA GLN A 103 -11.50 6.70 -10.14
C GLN A 103 -12.53 5.56 -10.33
N CYS A 104 -13.22 5.15 -9.27
CA CYS A 104 -14.14 4.02 -9.31
C CYS A 104 -15.47 4.25 -8.57
N ASN A 105 -15.74 5.46 -8.07
CA ASN A 105 -16.94 5.80 -7.32
C ASN A 105 -17.17 4.86 -6.11
N LYS A 106 -16.08 4.52 -5.40
CA LYS A 106 -16.07 3.68 -4.20
C LYS A 106 -15.29 4.34 -3.07
N SER A 107 -15.64 4.02 -1.84
CA SER A 107 -14.83 4.28 -0.66
C SER A 107 -13.87 3.13 -0.35
N LEU A 108 -12.92 3.37 0.54
CA LEU A 108 -12.10 2.33 1.17
C LEU A 108 -12.96 1.24 1.82
N ASP A 109 -14.04 1.61 2.50
CA ASP A 109 -14.90 0.65 3.21
C ASP A 109 -15.68 -0.25 2.24
N ASP A 110 -16.12 0.28 1.10
CA ASP A 110 -16.77 -0.51 0.05
C ASP A 110 -15.83 -1.62 -0.47
N ILE A 111 -14.55 -1.28 -0.68
CA ILE A 111 -13.55 -2.20 -1.20
C ILE A 111 -13.07 -3.15 -0.11
N LYS A 112 -12.86 -2.66 1.11
CA LYS A 112 -12.43 -3.45 2.27
C LYS A 112 -13.39 -4.57 2.61
N ASN A 113 -14.67 -4.41 2.32
CA ASN A 113 -15.71 -5.39 2.63
C ASN A 113 -16.08 -6.30 1.45
N SER A 114 -15.39 -6.19 0.31
CA SER A 114 -15.67 -7.00 -0.87
C SER A 114 -14.38 -7.42 -1.60
N GLU A 115 -14.11 -8.73 -1.57
CA GLU A 115 -12.99 -9.33 -2.32
C GLU A 115 -13.12 -9.05 -3.83
N GLU A 116 -14.34 -9.09 -4.36
CA GLU A 116 -14.60 -8.81 -5.76
C GLU A 116 -14.22 -7.36 -6.14
N GLU A 117 -14.60 -6.39 -5.30
CA GLU A 117 -14.24 -4.98 -5.51
C GLU A 117 -12.73 -4.76 -5.35
N PHE A 118 -12.08 -5.47 -4.41
CA PHE A 118 -10.63 -5.44 -4.29
C PHE A 118 -9.94 -5.98 -5.56
N HIS A 119 -10.37 -7.11 -6.12
CA HIS A 119 -9.79 -7.63 -7.37
C HIS A 119 -10.06 -6.73 -8.57
N LYS A 120 -11.20 -6.03 -8.61
CA LYS A 120 -11.46 -4.96 -9.61
C LYS A 120 -10.47 -3.81 -9.44
N LEU A 121 -10.24 -3.36 -8.21
CA LEU A 121 -9.25 -2.33 -7.89
C LEU A 121 -7.84 -2.76 -8.31
N GLU A 122 -7.43 -4.00 -8.02
CA GLU A 122 -6.10 -4.49 -8.40
C GLU A 122 -5.86 -4.41 -9.91
N LYS A 123 -6.87 -4.82 -10.70
CA LYS A 123 -6.83 -4.73 -12.16
C LYS A 123 -6.73 -3.28 -12.64
N PHE A 124 -7.47 -2.38 -12.00
CA PHE A 124 -7.43 -0.94 -12.29
C PHE A 124 -6.05 -0.35 -11.97
N MET A 125 -5.55 -0.55 -10.75
CA MET A 125 -4.27 0.00 -10.27
C MET A 125 -3.07 -0.48 -11.08
N LYS A 126 -3.09 -1.73 -11.57
CA LYS A 126 -2.06 -2.24 -12.48
C LYS A 126 -1.92 -1.38 -13.74
N ASN A 127 -3.05 -0.95 -14.30
CA ASN A 127 -3.12 -0.15 -15.52
C ASN A 127 -3.10 1.37 -15.28
N LEU A 128 -3.07 1.81 -14.02
CA LEU A 128 -3.07 3.22 -13.66
C LEU A 128 -1.86 3.91 -14.30
N LYS A 129 -2.09 4.94 -15.10
CA LYS A 129 -1.05 5.87 -15.52
C LYS A 129 -0.96 6.95 -14.46
N VAL A 130 0.21 7.09 -13.84
CA VAL A 130 0.51 8.22 -12.98
C VAL A 130 1.32 9.14 -13.87
N ASP A 131 0.71 10.23 -14.32
CA ASP A 131 1.44 11.25 -15.07
C ASP A 131 2.41 11.91 -14.08
N SER A 132 3.70 11.85 -14.42
CA SER A 132 4.83 12.44 -13.68
C SER A 132 4.95 13.93 -13.92
#